data_AF-A0A8H6XK20-F1
#
_entry.id   AF-A0A8H6XK20-F1
#
_cell.length_a   1.000
_cell.length_b   1.000
_cell.length_c   1.000
_cell.angle_alpha   90.00
_cell.angle_beta   90.00
_cell.angle_gamma   90.00
#
_symmetry.space_group_name_H-M   'P 1'
#
loop_
_entity.id
_entity.type
_entity.pdbx_description
1 polymer ?
#
loop_
_entity_poly.entity_id
_entity_poly.type
_entity_poly.pdbx_seq_one_letter_code
_entity_poly.pdbx_strand_id
1 'polypeptide(L)'
;MSRTEYRLITVNTAPERAKCLIGRVVEDVKNRYTIIHVANVERIEDVKETVDRERPNVLFTASMWTPEQAKEIVDIAKGVIPDLKTFSIPQGLQVDKGPDAVVEYIKENLPDLLDS
;
A
#
# COMPACT_ATOMS: atom_id res chain seq x y z
N MET A 1 13.10 -3.95 22.79
CA MET A 1 12.61 -4.71 21.62
C MET A 1 12.50 -3.73 20.48
N SER A 2 13.19 -3.93 19.36
CA SER A 2 13.02 -3.09 18.17
C SER A 2 11.61 -3.31 17.62
N ARG A 3 10.86 -2.22 17.36
CA ARG A 3 9.61 -2.33 16.59
C ARG A 3 9.95 -2.87 15.20
N THR A 4 9.16 -3.82 14.71
CA THR A 4 9.26 -4.28 13.32
C THR A 4 9.00 -3.10 12.39
N GLU A 5 9.95 -2.84 11.50
CA GLU A 5 9.85 -1.84 10.45
C GLU A 5 9.15 -2.47 9.24
N TYR A 6 8.10 -1.83 8.76
CA TYR A 6 7.35 -2.25 7.58
C TYR A 6 7.72 -1.35 6.40
N ARG A 7 8.46 -1.92 5.45
CA ARG A 7 8.76 -1.29 4.16
C ARG A 7 7.53 -1.38 3.27
N LEU A 8 6.94 -0.23 2.96
CA LEU A 8 5.72 -0.09 2.18
C LEU A 8 6.04 0.45 0.79
N ILE A 9 5.49 -0.20 -0.24
CA ILE A 9 5.33 0.40 -1.57
C ILE A 9 3.86 0.64 -1.89
N THR A 10 3.60 1.65 -2.71
CA THR A 10 2.26 1.94 -3.24
C THR A 10 2.24 1.76 -4.74
N VAL A 11 1.12 1.29 -5.29
CA VAL A 11 0.86 1.30 -6.73
C VAL A 11 -0.26 2.30 -7.01
N ASN A 12 0.13 3.49 -7.48
CA ASN A 12 -0.74 4.65 -7.62
C ASN A 12 -0.21 5.55 -8.76
N THR A 13 -1.06 5.92 -9.72
CA THR A 13 -0.66 6.78 -10.84
C THR A 13 -0.54 8.27 -10.44
N ALA A 14 -0.84 8.61 -9.19
CA ALA A 14 -0.73 9.95 -8.63
C ALA A 14 0.24 9.91 -7.43
N PRO A 15 1.57 9.99 -7.66
CA PRO A 15 2.59 9.80 -6.62
C PRO A 15 2.46 10.80 -5.47
N GLU A 16 2.20 12.08 -5.77
CA GLU A 16 2.00 13.12 -4.74
C GLU A 16 0.80 12.82 -3.84
N ARG A 17 -0.29 12.29 -4.42
CA ARG A 17 -1.48 11.87 -3.67
C ARG A 17 -1.17 10.67 -2.79
N ALA A 18 -0.43 9.69 -3.29
CA ALA A 18 0.01 8.54 -2.50
C ALA A 18 0.85 8.98 -1.30
N LYS A 19 1.86 9.83 -1.54
CA LYS A 19 2.74 10.36 -0.50
C LYS A 19 1.98 11.11 0.59
N CYS A 20 1.06 12.02 0.21
CA CYS A 20 0.24 12.75 1.17
C CYS A 20 -0.64 11.82 2.02
N LEU A 21 -1.26 10.82 1.40
CA LEU A 21 -2.17 9.90 2.08
C LEU A 21 -1.41 8.97 3.02
N ILE A 22 -0.34 8.34 2.53
CA ILE A 22 0.51 7.46 3.33
C ILE A 22 1.18 8.23 4.47
N GLY A 23 1.62 9.47 4.24
CA GLY A 23 2.19 10.30 5.30
C GLY A 23 1.23 10.49 6.48
N ARG A 24 -0.07 10.68 6.20
CA ARG A 24 -1.11 10.74 7.25
C ARG A 24 -1.30 9.40 7.95
N VAL A 25 -1.37 8.30 7.20
CA VAL A 25 -1.48 6.95 7.78
C VAL A 25 -0.30 6.66 8.71
N VAL A 26 0.93 6.92 8.27
CA VAL A 26 2.16 6.71 9.04
C VAL A 26 2.14 7.50 10.34
N GLU A 27 1.77 8.79 10.27
CA GLU A 27 1.69 9.67 11.43
C GLU A 27 0.64 9.20 12.44
N ASP A 28 -0.55 8.81 11.97
CA ASP A 28 -1.65 8.35 12.82
C ASP A 28 -1.34 7.02 13.54
N VAL A 29 -0.56 6.14 12.92
CA VAL A 29 -0.27 4.80 13.46
C VAL A 29 1.13 4.65 14.06
N LYS A 30 1.95 5.71 14.11
CA LYS A 30 3.35 5.68 14.59
C LYS A 30 3.53 5.14 16.01
N ASN A 31 2.48 5.22 16.82
CA ASN A 31 2.47 4.68 18.18
C ASN A 31 2.37 3.16 18.22
N ARG A 32 2.03 2.50 17.11
CA ARG A 32 1.91 1.04 16.99
C ARG A 32 2.88 0.45 15.98
N TYR A 33 3.02 1.08 14.81
CA TYR A 33 3.84 0.57 13.71
C TYR A 33 4.94 1.56 13.33
N THR A 34 6.03 1.04 12.77
CA THR A 34 7.03 1.84 12.05
C THR A 34 6.90 1.50 10.58
N ILE A 35 6.33 2.41 9.79
CA ILE A 35 6.09 2.21 8.36
C ILE A 35 6.97 3.17 7.57
N ILE A 36 7.75 2.64 6.63
CA ILE A 36 8.60 3.42 5.73
C ILE A 36 8.07 3.28 4.32
N HIS A 37 7.61 4.37 3.73
CA HIS A 37 7.21 4.40 2.31
C HIS A 37 8.47 4.48 1.44
N VAL A 38 8.85 3.35 0.82
CA VAL A 38 10.12 3.23 0.08
C VAL A 38 9.98 3.55 -1.40
N ALA A 39 8.80 3.33 -2.00
CA ALA A 39 8.56 3.65 -3.40
C ALA A 39 7.06 3.80 -3.74
N ASN A 40 6.78 4.57 -4.79
CA ASN A 40 5.52 4.55 -5.51
C ASN A 40 5.74 4.02 -6.93
N VAL A 41 4.84 3.14 -7.38
CA VAL A 41 4.82 2.58 -8.73
C VAL A 41 3.61 3.15 -9.47
N GLU A 42 3.85 3.81 -10.61
CA GLU A 42 2.78 4.47 -11.38
C GLU A 42 2.15 3.54 -12.43
N ARG A 43 2.87 2.51 -12.88
CA ARG A 43 2.44 1.61 -13.96
C ARG A 43 2.52 0.15 -13.51
N ILE A 44 1.55 -0.67 -13.91
CA ILE A 44 1.51 -2.10 -13.52
C ILE A 44 2.77 -2.85 -13.99
N GLU A 45 3.28 -2.50 -15.18
CA GLU A 45 4.49 -3.10 -15.75
C GLU A 45 5.75 -2.92 -14.89
N ASP A 46 5.82 -1.84 -14.10
CA ASP A 46 6.98 -1.51 -13.25
C ASP A 46 6.91 -2.17 -11.85
N VAL A 47 5.79 -2.84 -11.53
CA VAL A 47 5.57 -3.46 -10.22
C VAL A 47 6.61 -4.54 -9.95
N LYS A 48 6.87 -5.41 -10.92
CA LYS A 48 7.80 -6.54 -10.76
C LYS A 48 9.20 -6.05 -10.40
N GLU A 49 9.74 -5.13 -11.19
CA GLU A 49 11.09 -4.57 -10.99
C GLU A 49 11.20 -3.84 -9.65
N THR A 50 10.18 -3.05 -9.30
CA THR A 50 10.20 -2.30 -8.04
C THR A 50 10.10 -3.20 -6.82
N VAL A 51 9.25 -4.24 -6.85
CA VAL A 51 9.14 -5.21 -5.75
C VAL A 51 10.46 -5.97 -5.58
N ASP A 52 11.11 -6.35 -6.68
CA ASP A 52 12.39 -7.05 -6.64
C ASP A 52 13.51 -6.18 -6.06
N ARG A 53 13.59 -4.91 -6.50
CA ARG A 53 14.58 -3.93 -6.02
C ARG A 53 14.39 -3.56 -4.55
N GLU A 54 13.16 -3.20 -4.17
CA GLU A 54 12.89 -2.61 -2.85
C GLU A 54 12.68 -3.66 -1.74
N ARG A 55 12.38 -4.91 -2.13
CA ARG A 55 12.06 -6.02 -1.23
C ARG A 55 11.10 -5.60 -0.09
N PRO A 56 9.90 -5.08 -0.41
CA PRO A 56 8.99 -4.54 0.59
C PRO A 56 8.37 -5.63 1.47
N ASN A 57 7.86 -5.22 2.63
CA ASN A 57 7.02 -6.07 3.48
C ASN A 57 5.54 -5.93 3.14
N VAL A 58 5.14 -4.76 2.62
CA VAL A 58 3.75 -4.39 2.37
C VAL A 58 3.60 -3.70 1.01
N LEU A 59 2.53 -4.03 0.27
CA LEU A 59 2.13 -3.35 -0.96
C LEU A 59 0.68 -2.89 -0.88
N PHE A 60 0.44 -1.59 -1.14
CA PHE A 60 -0.91 -1.04 -1.25
C PHE A 60 -1.28 -0.71 -2.71
N THR A 61 -2.47 -1.13 -3.16
CA THR A 61 -3.02 -0.73 -4.46
C THR A 61 -4.04 0.40 -4.27
N ALA A 62 -3.92 1.46 -5.09
CA ALA A 62 -4.79 2.63 -5.00
C ALA A 62 -6.21 2.38 -5.50
N SER A 63 -7.18 3.13 -4.97
CA SER A 63 -8.62 3.03 -5.30
C SER A 63 -9.00 3.39 -6.74
N MET A 64 -8.02 3.72 -7.59
CA MET A 64 -8.25 4.07 -8.99
C MET A 64 -8.08 2.89 -9.94
N TRP A 65 -7.40 1.82 -9.48
CA TRP A 65 -7.29 0.58 -10.23
C TRP A 65 -8.61 -0.19 -10.15
N THR A 66 -9.00 -0.86 -11.23
CA THR A 66 -10.13 -1.79 -11.18
C THR A 66 -9.79 -3.01 -10.31
N PRO A 67 -10.78 -3.80 -9.85
CA PRO A 67 -10.52 -5.04 -9.14
C PRO A 67 -9.60 -6.00 -9.89
N GLU A 68 -9.72 -6.08 -11.22
CA GLU A 68 -8.89 -6.91 -12.09
C GLU A 68 -7.45 -6.41 -12.12
N GLN A 69 -7.24 -5.10 -12.26
CA GLN A 69 -5.92 -4.49 -12.23
C GLN A 69 -5.27 -4.61 -10.86
N ALA A 70 -6.03 -4.41 -9.78
CA ALA A 70 -5.55 -4.61 -8.42
C ALA A 70 -5.14 -6.07 -8.18
N LYS A 71 -5.91 -7.02 -8.71
CA LYS A 71 -5.56 -8.45 -8.68
C LYS A 71 -4.28 -8.72 -9.47
N GLU A 72 -4.15 -8.19 -10.69
CA GLU A 72 -2.95 -8.33 -11.52
C GLU A 72 -1.70 -7.80 -10.79
N ILE A 73 -1.79 -6.61 -10.21
CA ILE A 73 -0.70 -6.01 -9.40
C ILE A 73 -0.30 -6.94 -8.24
N VAL A 74 -1.28 -7.48 -7.52
CA VAL A 74 -1.04 -8.40 -6.38
C VAL A 74 -0.40 -9.70 -6.86
N ASP A 75 -0.89 -10.28 -7.96
CA ASP A 75 -0.36 -11.52 -8.52
C ASP A 75 1.09 -11.34 -9.00
N ILE A 76 1.41 -10.22 -9.65
CA ILE A 76 2.78 -9.85 -10.05
C ILE A 76 3.69 -9.76 -8.83
N ALA A 77 3.26 -9.00 -7.81
CA ALA A 77 4.08 -8.74 -6.64
C ALA A 77 4.31 -10.01 -5.80
N LYS A 78 3.28 -10.84 -5.63
CA LYS A 78 3.39 -12.14 -4.95
C LYS A 78 4.18 -13.18 -5.76
N GLY A 79 4.24 -13.02 -7.07
CA GLY A 79 5.16 -13.80 -7.92
C GLY A 79 6.64 -13.53 -7.61
N VAL A 80 6.98 -12.37 -7.04
CA VAL A 80 8.35 -12.01 -6.62
C VAL A 80 8.58 -12.30 -5.13
N ILE A 81 7.59 -12.01 -4.28
CA ILE A 81 7.65 -12.22 -2.83
C ILE A 81 6.34 -12.91 -2.40
N PRO A 82 6.32 -14.25 -2.28
CA PRO A 82 5.09 -15.00 -1.97
C PRO A 82 4.39 -14.56 -0.67
N ASP A 83 5.18 -14.21 0.35
CA ASP A 83 4.70 -13.80 1.67
C ASP A 83 4.41 -12.28 1.78
N LEU A 84 4.40 -11.56 0.66
CA LEU A 84 4.12 -10.12 0.64
C LEU A 84 2.72 -9.84 1.16
N LYS A 85 2.63 -9.00 2.20
CA LYS A 85 1.36 -8.49 2.71
C LYS A 85 0.81 -7.47 1.70
N THR A 86 -0.41 -7.69 1.23
CA THR A 86 -1.02 -6.85 0.18
C THR A 86 -2.35 -6.30 0.64
N PHE A 87 -2.63 -5.04 0.34
CA PHE A 87 -3.90 -4.39 0.64
C PHE A 87 -4.40 -3.60 -0.55
N SER A 88 -5.63 -3.86 -0.98
CA SER A 88 -6.23 -3.16 -2.11
C SER A 88 -7.34 -2.25 -1.63
N ILE A 89 -7.17 -0.95 -1.88
CA ILE A 89 -8.18 0.04 -1.52
C ILE A 89 -9.36 -0.12 -2.49
N PRO A 90 -10.61 -0.23 -2.00
CA PRO A 90 -11.78 -0.42 -2.86
C PRO A 90 -11.84 0.62 -3.97
N GLN A 91 -12.12 0.17 -5.20
CA GLN A 91 -12.25 1.05 -6.35
C GLN A 91 -13.28 2.15 -6.07
N GLY A 92 -12.98 3.39 -6.44
CA GLY A 92 -13.88 4.53 -6.29
C GLY A 92 -13.91 5.17 -4.90
N LEU A 93 -13.40 4.51 -3.85
CA LEU A 93 -13.52 4.96 -2.46
C LEU A 93 -13.15 6.43 -2.25
N GLN A 94 -12.02 6.87 -2.81
CA GLN A 94 -11.59 8.25 -2.63
C GLN A 94 -12.44 9.26 -3.40
N VAL A 95 -12.99 8.88 -4.56
CA VAL A 95 -13.88 9.74 -5.34
C VAL A 95 -15.20 9.91 -4.60
N ASP A 96 -15.73 8.83 -4.04
CA ASP A 96 -17.03 8.81 -3.41
C ASP A 96 -17.02 9.42 -2.00
N LYS A 97 -15.96 9.20 -1.23
CA LYS A 97 -15.89 9.55 0.20
C LYS A 97 -14.72 10.46 0.58
N GLY A 98 -13.90 10.85 -0.40
CA GLY A 98 -12.76 11.73 -0.18
C GLY A 98 -11.51 11.04 0.40
N PRO A 99 -10.41 11.78 0.53
CA PRO A 99 -9.12 11.25 0.99
C PRO A 99 -9.14 10.78 2.46
N ASP A 100 -9.95 11.41 3.31
CA ASP A 100 -10.03 11.07 4.75
C ASP A 100 -10.61 9.67 4.96
N ALA A 101 -11.63 9.31 4.19
CA ALA A 101 -12.23 7.98 4.24
C ALA A 101 -11.25 6.88 3.84
N VAL A 102 -10.31 7.16 2.94
CA VAL A 102 -9.26 6.21 2.57
C VAL A 102 -8.25 6.03 3.72
N VAL A 103 -7.88 7.12 4.40
CA VAL A 103 -6.97 7.07 5.55
C VAL A 103 -7.59 6.23 6.67
N GLU A 104 -8.84 6.50 7.03
CA GLU A 104 -9.56 5.72 8.05
C GLU A 104 -9.70 4.25 7.63
N TYR A 105 -10.09 3.98 6.38
CA TYR A 105 -10.21 2.62 5.88
C TYR A 105 -8.89 1.84 5.97
N ILE A 106 -7.75 2.46 5.64
CA ILE A 106 -6.43 1.83 5.81
C ILE A 106 -6.17 1.56 7.30
N LYS A 107 -6.38 2.55 8.18
CA LYS A 107 -6.11 2.43 9.62
C LYS A 107 -6.90 1.31 10.29
N GLU A 108 -8.18 1.17 9.94
CA GLU A 108 -9.06 0.13 10.48
C GLU A 108 -8.61 -1.27 10.09
N ASN A 109 -8.04 -1.44 8.89
CA ASN A 109 -7.64 -2.75 8.35
C ASN A 109 -6.15 -3.08 8.57
N LEU A 110 -5.33 -2.10 8.95
CA LEU A 110 -3.90 -2.29 9.18
C LEU A 110 -3.57 -3.36 10.24
N PRO A 111 -4.27 -3.44 11.38
CA PRO A 111 -4.03 -4.50 12.38
C PRO A 111 -4.16 -5.91 11.82
N ASP A 112 -5.25 -6.20 11.11
CA ASP A 112 -5.48 -7.53 10.53
C ASP A 112 -4.40 -7.87 9.48
N LEU A 113 -3.91 -6.86 8.77
CA LEU A 113 -2.84 -7.01 7.80
C LEU A 113 -1.48 -7.24 8.46
N LEU A 114 -1.09 -6.43 9.44
CA LEU A 114 0.29 -6.38 9.95
C LEU A 114 0.55 -7.31 11.13
N ASP A 115 -0.47 -7.62 11.92
CA ASP A 115 -0.34 -8.48 13.10
C ASP A 115 -0.65 -9.97 12.82
N SER A 116 -0.99 -10.30 11.56
CA SER A 116 -1.17 -11.67 11.07
C SER A 116 0.12 -12.40 10.75
#